data_AF-A0A452ZMT5-F1
#
_entry.id   AF-A0A452ZMT5-F1
#
_cell.length_a   1.000
_cell.length_b   1.000
_cell.length_c   1.000
_cell.angle_alpha   90.00
_cell.angle_beta   90.00
_cell.angle_gamma   90.00
#
_symmetry.space_group_name_H-M   'P 1'
#
loop_
_entity.id
_entity.type
_entity.pdbx_description
1 polymer ?
#
loop_
_entity_poly.entity_id
_entity_poly.type
_entity_poly.pdbx_seq_one_letter_code
_entity_poly.pdbx_strand_id
1 'polypeptide(L)' 'MDGGLYEHYTIFSETLENTLREMLGEEVSSSVVIKLANDGSGIGAALLAAAHSQYLEAEV' A
#
# COMPACT_ATOMS: atom_id res chain seq x y z
N MET A 1 -1.98 0.90 -1.92
CA MET A 1 -2.75 0.44 -3.09
C MET A 1 -1.80 0.17 -4.22
N ASP A 2 -2.11 -0.82 -5.05
CA ASP A 2 -1.32 -1.23 -6.20
C ASP A 2 -2.28 -1.73 -7.29
N GLY A 3 -1.81 -1.84 -8.52
CA GLY A 3 -2.56 -2.34 -9.67
C GLY A 3 -3.03 -1.25 -10.63
N GLY A 4 -3.00 -1.58 -11.93
CA GLY A 4 -3.18 -0.63 -13.03
C GLY A 4 -4.53 0.10 -13.07
N LEU A 5 -5.59 -0.45 -12.47
CA LEU A 5 -6.87 0.25 -12.37
C LEU A 5 -6.77 1.47 -11.45
N TYR A 6 -6.11 1.33 -10.31
CA TYR A 6 -5.89 2.44 -9.40
C TYR A 6 -4.78 3.38 -9.91
N GLU A 7 -3.75 2.84 -10.56
CA GLU A 7 -2.60 3.63 -11.04
C GLU A 7 -2.88 4.44 -12.31
N HIS A 8 -3.64 3.89 -13.26
CA HIS A 8 -3.78 4.49 -14.60
C HIS A 8 -5.18 5.02 -14.90
N TYR A 9 -6.19 4.65 -14.12
CA TYR A 9 -7.55 5.16 -14.31
C TYR A 9 -7.89 6.20 -13.24
N THR A 10 -7.56 7.47 -13.51
CA THR A 10 -7.72 8.58 -12.57
C THR A 10 -9.15 8.77 -12.06
N ILE A 11 -10.17 8.63 -12.93
CA ILE A 11 -11.57 8.74 -12.50
C ILE A 11 -11.89 7.67 -11.44
N PHE A 12 -11.36 6.45 -11.61
CA PHE A 12 -11.56 5.38 -10.64
C PHE A 12 -10.87 5.68 -9.32
N SER A 13 -9.60 6.09 -9.31
CA SER A 13 -8.86 6.38 -8.08
C SER A 13 -9.45 7.58 -7.31
N GLU A 14 -9.81 8.65 -8.00
CA GLU A 14 -10.48 9.82 -7.39
C GLU A 14 -11.85 9.43 -6.81
N THR A 15 -12.64 8.63 -7.52
CA THR A 15 -13.94 8.16 -7.02
C THR A 15 -13.74 7.32 -5.77
N LEU A 16 -12.79 6.38 -5.78
CA LEU A 16 -12.49 5.52 -4.64
C LEU A 16 -12.08 6.34 -3.41
N GLU A 17 -11.15 7.29 -3.57
CA GLU A 17 -10.66 8.14 -2.48
C GLU A 17 -11.77 9.01 -1.90
N ASN A 18 -12.58 9.63 -2.75
CA ASN A 18 -13.70 10.47 -2.32
C ASN A 18 -14.78 9.66 -1.59
N THR A 19 -15.16 8.50 -2.12
CA THR A 19 -16.15 7.63 -1.46
C THR A 19 -15.63 7.12 -0.12
N LEU A 20 -14.35 6.75 -0.02
CA LEU A 20 -13.77 6.34 1.27
C LEU A 20 -13.77 7.49 2.28
N ARG A 21 -13.43 8.70 1.85
CA ARG A 21 -13.48 9.91 2.69
C ARG A 21 -14.89 10.16 3.22
N GLU A 22 -15.89 10.06 2.36
CA GLU A 22 -17.30 10.19 2.73
C GLU A 22 -17.73 9.13 3.76
N MET A 23 -17.35 7.86 3.54
CA MET A 23 -17.67 6.76 4.45
C MET A 23 -17.04 6.90 5.83
N LEU A 24 -15.82 7.42 5.92
CA LEU A 24 -15.10 7.62 7.18
C LEU A 24 -15.56 8.86 7.94
N GLY A 25 -16.15 9.83 7.24
CA GLY A 25 -16.47 11.13 7.79
C GLY A 25 -15.24 12.03 7.98
N GLU A 26 -15.48 13.35 8.03
CA GLU A 26 -14.40 14.35 7.98
C GLU A 26 -13.40 14.21 9.14
N GLU A 27 -13.88 13.90 10.34
CA GLU A 27 -13.06 13.76 11.55
C GLU A 27 -12.00 12.65 11.44
N VAL A 28 -12.37 11.50 10.87
CA VAL A 28 -11.48 10.33 10.79
C VAL A 28 -10.68 10.33 9.50
N SER A 29 -11.25 10.85 8.42
CA SER A 29 -10.64 10.78 7.09
C SER A 29 -9.24 11.39 7.01
N SER A 30 -8.97 12.47 7.77
CA SER A 30 -7.65 13.11 7.80
C SER A 30 -6.54 12.23 8.39
N SER A 31 -6.89 11.16 9.10
CA SER A 31 -5.93 10.19 9.65
C SER A 31 -5.58 9.05 8.69
N VAL A 32 -6.27 8.96 7.54
CA VAL A 32 -6.10 7.88 6.57
C VAL A 32 -5.40 8.42 5.32
N VAL A 33 -4.35 7.73 4.89
CA VAL A 33 -3.63 8.02 3.64
C VAL A 33 -3.70 6.82 2.73
N ILE A 34 -4.25 7.00 1.53
CA ILE A 34 -4.13 6.01 0.46
C ILE A 34 -2.83 6.28 -0.29
N LYS A 35 -1.91 5.32 -0.23
CA LYS A 35 -0.58 5.44 -0.86
C LYS A 35 -0.42 4.42 -1.97
N LEU A 36 0.02 4.86 -3.15
CA LEU A 36 0.46 3.96 -4.22
C LEU A 36 1.74 3.24 -3.80
N ALA A 37 1.74 1.92 -3.88
CA ALA A 37 2.86 1.04 -3.58
C ALA A 37 3.21 0.24 -4.84
N ASN A 38 3.78 0.94 -5.83
CA ASN A 38 4.07 0.40 -7.15
C ASN A 38 5.01 -0.82 -7.06
N ASP A 39 4.59 -1.94 -7.65
CA ASP A 39 5.27 -3.24 -7.63
C ASP A 39 5.72 -3.66 -6.21
N GLY A 40 4.96 -3.26 -5.19
CA GLY A 40 5.31 -3.47 -3.79
C GLY A 40 5.39 -4.94 -3.38
N SER A 41 4.72 -5.84 -4.13
CA SER A 41 4.74 -7.28 -3.88
C SER A 41 6.12 -7.91 -4.07
N GLY A 42 6.88 -7.47 -5.09
CA GLY A 42 8.23 -7.99 -5.36
C GLY A 42 9.22 -7.62 -4.26
N ILE A 43 9.28 -6.32 -3.91
CA ILE A 43 10.11 -5.84 -2.79
C ILE A 43 9.62 -6.43 -1.47
N GLY A 44 8.31 -6.51 -1.26
CA GLY A 44 7.72 -7.10 -0.06
C GLY A 44 8.12 -8.56 0.13
N ALA A 45 8.11 -9.36 -0.94
CA ALA A 45 8.60 -10.73 -0.91
C ALA A 45 10.09 -10.81 -0.55
N ALA A 46 10.92 -9.91 -1.08
CA ALA A 46 12.34 -9.84 -0.75
C ALA A 46 12.58 -9.45 0.72
N LEU A 47 11.82 -8.50 1.26
CA LEU A 47 11.88 -8.11 2.68
C LEU A 47 11.49 -9.27 3.60
N LEU A 48 10.44 -10.03 3.25
CA LEU A 48 10.04 -11.23 3.98
C LEU A 48 11.14 -12.31 3.92
N ALA A 49 11.71 -12.55 2.74
CA ALA A 49 12.82 -13.50 2.59
C ALA A 49 14.03 -13.12 3.44
N ALA A 50 14.36 -11.82 3.52
CA ALA A 50 15.45 -11.32 4.37
C ALA A 50 15.17 -11.53 5.87
N ALA A 51 13.96 -11.19 6.33
CA ALA A 51 13.55 -11.37 7.74
C ALA A 51 13.50 -12.85 8.16
N HIS A 52 13.35 -13.76 7.21
CA HIS A 52 13.36 -15.22 7.43
C HIS A 52 14.62 -15.90 6.87
N SER A 53 15.69 -15.13 6.67
CA SER A 53 16.96 -15.67 6.17
C SER A 53 17.55 -16.67 7.14
N GLN A 54 18.04 -17.80 6.64
CA GLN A 54 18.83 -18.76 7.43
C GLN A 54 20.14 -18.17 7.96
N TYR A 55 20.58 -17.05 7.38
CA TYR A 55 21.83 -16.37 7.72
C TYR A 55 21.65 -15.26 8.77
N LEU A 56 20.42 -15.05 9.29
CA LEU A 56 20.13 -13.93 10.19
C LEU A 56 20.90 -14.01 11.52
N GLU A 57 21.18 -15.22 12.03
CA GLU A 57 21.94 -15.45 13.26
C GLU A 57 23.43 -15.80 13.01
N ALA A 58 23.83 -15.98 11.75
CA ALA A 58 25.20 -16.36 11.39
C ALA A 58 26.19 -15.16 11.37
N GLU A 59 25.68 -13.94 11.55
CA GLU A 59 26.46 -12.70 11.65
C GLU A 59 26.73 -12.24 13.10
N VAL A 60 26.52 -13.09 14.11
CA VAL A 60 26.86 -12.80 15.53
C VAL A 60 28.24 -13.29 15.92
#